data_AF-A0A7X3MVK2-F1
#
_entry.id   AF-A0A7X3MVK2-F1
#
_cell.length_a   1.000
_cell.length_b   1.000
_cell.length_c   1.000
_cell.angle_alpha   90.00
_cell.angle_beta   90.00
_cell.angle_gamma   90.00
#
_symmetry.space_group_name_H-M   'P 1'
#
loop_
_entity.id
_entity.type
_entity.pdbx_description
1 polymer ?
#
loop_
_entity_poly.entity_id
_entity_poly.type
_entity_poly.pdbx_seq_one_letter_code
_entity_poly.pdbx_strand_id
1 'polypeptide(L)' 'MDQEVEYVARALYEAEDDALLWDAEPEFLKEEFRHYARIAIAMISQQESQGCKDEFSHAA' A
#
# COMPACT_ATOMS: atom_id res chain seq x y z
N MET A 1 -9.64 -6.77 3.73
CA MET A 1 -8.33 -6.25 4.17
C MET A 1 -7.19 -7.20 3.87
N ASP A 2 -7.16 -8.44 4.37
CA ASP A 2 -5.99 -9.31 4.13
C ASP A 2 -5.69 -9.56 2.64
N GLN A 3 -6.73 -9.75 1.81
CA GLN A 3 -6.56 -9.93 0.37
C GLN A 3 -6.09 -8.65 -0.36
N GLU A 4 -6.55 -7.47 0.07
CA GLU A 4 -6.12 -6.18 -0.50
C GLU A 4 -4.65 -5.90 -0.14
N VAL A 5 -4.28 -6.22 1.10
CA VAL A 5 -2.89 -6.16 1.57
C VAL A 5 -2.00 -7.08 0.74
N GLU A 6 -2.42 -8.31 0.45
CA GLU A 6 -1.66 -9.24 -0.40
C GLU A 6 -1.47 -8.73 -1.83
N TYR A 7 -2.51 -8.18 -2.45
CA TYR A 7 -2.39 -7.63 -3.81
C TYR A 7 -1.42 -6.44 -3.86
N VAL A 8 -1.54 -5.52 -2.91
CA VAL A 8 -0.66 -4.35 -2.86
C VAL A 8 0.77 -4.78 -2.50
N ALA A 9 0.95 -5.70 -1.56
CA ALA A 9 2.27 -6.21 -1.18
C ALA A 9 2.99 -6.84 -2.36
N ARG A 10 2.29 -7.71 -3.10
CA ARG A 10 2.82 -8.35 -4.31
C ARG A 10 3.14 -7.31 -5.39
N ALA A 11 2.27 -6.34 -5.64
CA ALA A 11 2.52 -5.30 -6.64
C ALA A 11 3.73 -4.42 -6.28
N LEU A 12 3.90 -4.10 -4.99
CA LEU A 12 5.08 -3.36 -4.50
C LEU A 12 6.36 -4.19 -4.65
N TYR A 13 6.29 -5.48 -4.36
CA TYR A 13 7.41 -6.40 -4.52
C TYR A 13 7.81 -6.59 -5.99
N GLU A 14 6.84 -6.83 -6.87
CA GLU A 14 7.06 -7.00 -8.32
C GLU A 14 7.52 -5.71 -9.01
N ALA A 15 7.29 -4.53 -8.41
CA ALA A 15 7.77 -3.25 -8.92
C ALA A 15 9.27 -3.01 -8.67
N GLU A 16 9.86 -3.70 -7.69
CA GLU A 16 11.30 -3.73 -7.48
C GLU A 16 11.91 -4.69 -8.54
N ASP A 17 12.86 -4.19 -9.32
CA ASP A 17 13.40 -4.74 -10.58
C ASP A 17 13.45 -6.28 -10.66
N ASP A 18 12.66 -6.85 -11.58
CA ASP A 18 12.59 -8.28 -11.95
C ASP A 18 12.59 -9.25 -10.75
N ALA A 19 11.88 -8.86 -9.69
CA ALA A 19 11.79 -9.63 -8.46
C ALA A 19 11.34 -11.07 -8.74
N LEU A 20 11.88 -12.00 -7.96
CA LEU A 20 11.60 -13.43 -8.05
C LEU A 20 10.09 -13.73 -7.91
N LEU A 21 9.71 -14.99 -8.08
CA LEU A 21 8.32 -15.40 -7.84
C LEU A 21 7.93 -15.09 -6.40
N TRP A 22 6.99 -14.16 -6.20
CA TRP A 22 6.41 -13.80 -4.90
C TRP A 22 6.11 -15.03 -4.05
N ASP A 23 5.53 -16.07 -4.64
CA ASP A 23 5.16 -17.29 -3.91
C ASP A 23 6.36 -18.05 -3.33
N ALA A 24 7.55 -17.92 -3.93
CA ALA A 24 8.80 -18.56 -3.50
C ALA A 24 9.58 -17.76 -2.44
N GLU A 25 9.22 -16.49 -2.20
CA GLU A 25 9.91 -15.64 -1.24
C GLU A 25 9.72 -16.09 0.21
N PRO A 26 10.72 -15.83 1.07
CA PRO A 26 10.61 -16.17 2.48
C PRO A 26 9.57 -15.31 3.19
N GLU A 27 8.89 -15.90 4.18
CA GLU A 27 7.76 -15.26 4.86
C GLU A 27 8.13 -13.95 5.58
N PHE A 28 9.36 -13.82 6.07
CA PHE A 28 9.82 -12.59 6.71
C PHE A 28 9.86 -11.42 5.73
N LEU A 29 10.24 -11.66 4.47
CA LEU A 29 10.28 -10.65 3.43
C LEU A 29 8.86 -10.30 3.01
N LYS A 30 8.01 -11.31 2.80
CA LYS A 30 6.59 -11.10 2.48
C LYS A 30 5.89 -10.24 3.53
N GLU A 31 6.15 -10.49 4.82
CA GLU A 31 5.54 -9.70 5.90
C GLU A 31 6.00 -8.24 5.89
N GLU A 32 7.23 -7.97 5.47
CA GLU A 32 7.73 -6.60 5.29
C GLU A 32 6.93 -5.86 4.20
N PHE A 33 6.71 -6.49 3.05
CA PHE A 33 5.89 -5.92 1.98
C PHE A 33 4.41 -5.79 2.35
N ARG A 34 3.86 -6.74 3.14
CA ARG A 34 2.51 -6.59 3.72
C ARG A 34 2.43 -5.42 4.68
N HIS A 35 3.49 -5.15 5.44
CA HIS A 35 3.54 -3.97 6.30
C HIS A 35 3.48 -2.68 5.46
N TYR A 36 4.26 -2.59 4.40
CA TYR A 36 4.20 -1.45 3.47
C TYR A 36 2.83 -1.31 2.80
N ALA A 37 2.22 -2.43 2.39
CA ALA A 37 0.89 -2.44 1.82
C ALA A 37 -0.18 -1.89 2.79
N ARG A 38 -0.14 -2.30 4.07
CA ARG A 38 -1.04 -1.76 5.10
C ARG A 38 -0.87 -0.25 5.27
N ILE A 39 0.37 0.25 5.25
CA ILE A 39 0.66 1.69 5.33
C ILE A 39 0.10 2.42 4.11
N ALA A 40 0.36 1.92 2.90
CA ALA A 40 -0.11 2.53 1.67
C ALA A 40 -1.64 2.64 1.62
N ILE A 41 -2.35 1.55 1.95
CA ILE A 41 -3.82 1.53 2.04
C ILE A 41 -4.30 2.56 3.07
N ALA A 42 -3.69 2.60 4.26
CA ALA A 42 -4.05 3.55 5.30
C ALA A 42 -3.82 5.01 4.88
N MET A 43 -2.76 5.30 4.12
CA MET A 43 -2.48 6.64 3.60
C MET A 43 -3.54 7.09 2.60
N ILE A 44 -3.97 6.20 1.70
CA ILE A 44 -5.03 6.49 0.73
C ILE A 44 -6.36 6.72 1.45
N SER A 45 -6.74 5.83 2.37
CA SER A 45 -7.98 6.01 3.14
C SER A 45 -7.98 7.28 4.00
N GLN A 46 -6.83 7.70 4.52
CA GLN A 46 -6.67 8.98 5.20
C GLN A 46 -6.87 10.15 4.25
N GLN A 47 -6.31 10.10 3.04
CA GLN A 47 -6.50 11.13 2.02
C GLN A 47 -7.95 11.20 1.53
N GLU A 48 -8.63 10.06 1.32
CA GLU A 48 -10.05 10.04 0.97
C GLU A 48 -10.91 10.65 2.09
N SER A 49 -10.54 10.42 3.35
CA SER A 49 -11.21 11.01 4.51
C SER A 49 -10.90 12.49 4.70
N GLN A 50 -9.73 12.97 4.23
CA GLN A 50 -9.30 14.36 4.30
C GLN A 50 -9.60 15.18 3.04
N GLY A 51 -9.86 14.55 1.90
CA GLY A 51 -10.29 15.20 0.65
C GLY A 51 -11.63 15.93 0.78
N CYS A 52 -12.43 15.63 1.80
CA CYS A 52 -13.60 16.42 2.17
C CYS A 52 -13.26 17.73 2.92
N LYS A 53 -12.01 17.98 3.32
CA LYS A 53 -11.60 19.15 4.13
C LYS A 53 -10.69 20.13 3.40
N ASP A 54 -9.99 19.71 2.34
CA ASP A 54 -9.00 20.58 1.68
C ASP A 54 -9.59 21.43 0.54
N GLU A 55 -10.76 21.08 -0.01
CA GLU A 55 -11.37 21.83 -1.13
C GLU A 55 -12.00 23.18 -0.74
N PHE A 56 -12.04 23.56 0.54
CA PHE A 56 -12.69 24.81 1.00
C PHE A 56 -11.76 25.82 1.70
N SER A 57 -10.45 25.60 1.76
CA SER A 57 -9.55 26.46 2.58
C SER A 57 -8.83 27.58 1.82
N HIS A 58 -9.04 27.72 0.50
CA HIS A 58 -8.46 28.83 -0.27
C HIS A 58 -9.51 29.65 -1.04
N ALA A 59 -10.31 30.40 -0.27
CA ALA A 59 -10.96 31.62 -0.75
C ALA A 59 -10.98 32.65 0.39
N ALA A 60 -9.95 33.51 0.43
CA ALA A 60 -9.89 34.73 1.23
C ALA A 60 -9.23 35.83 0.40
#